data_AF-A0A9E5K5I5-F1
#
_entry.id   AF-A0A9E5K5I5-F1
#
_cell.length_a   1.000
_cell.length_b   1.000
_cell.length_c   1.000
_cell.angle_alpha   90.00
_cell.angle_beta   90.00
_cell.angle_gamma   90.00
#
_symmetry.space_group_name_H-M   'P 1'
#
loop_
_entity.id
_entity.type
_entity.pdbx_description
1 polymer ?
#
loop_
_entity_poly.entity_id
_entity_poly.type
_entity_poly.pdbx_seq_one_letter_code
_entity_poly.pdbx_strand_id
1 'polypeptide(L)'
;MKKSLDTQISTWEMAKQSGLSREEYETLCVKLRRNPNYAELGIFSSMYSEHCSYKSSRKYLKRFPTKGKRVLQGPGENAGILDIGHGWAVAFKMESHNHPSFIEPYQGAATGVGGILRDIFTMGARPIALMDSLCFGEAKNPKTPSLV
;
A
#
# COMPACT_ATOMS: atom_id res chain seq x y z
N MET A 1 -4.48 -37.69 10.66
CA MET A 1 -3.67 -36.46 10.49
C MET A 1 -4.38 -35.56 9.49
N LYS A 2 -4.81 -34.35 9.88
CA LYS A 2 -5.30 -33.36 8.92
C LYS A 2 -4.10 -32.90 8.08
N LYS A 3 -4.16 -33.00 6.75
CA LYS A 3 -3.14 -32.41 5.87
C LYS A 3 -3.04 -30.92 6.22
N SER A 4 -1.82 -30.41 6.41
CA SER A 4 -1.61 -28.96 6.62
C SER A 4 -2.18 -28.21 5.41
N LEU A 5 -3.02 -27.21 5.67
CA LEU A 5 -3.61 -26.32 4.68
C LEU A 5 -2.53 -25.69 3.78
N ASP A 6 -1.32 -25.47 4.31
CA ASP A 6 -0.22 -24.82 3.58
C ASP A 6 0.31 -25.65 2.41
N THR A 7 0.06 -26.97 2.42
CA THR A 7 0.45 -27.89 1.34
C THR A 7 -0.66 -28.18 0.34
N GLN A 8 -1.86 -27.64 0.56
CA GLN A 8 -2.97 -27.81 -0.36
C GLN A 8 -2.67 -27.05 -1.65
N ILE A 9 -2.63 -27.78 -2.77
CA ILE A 9 -2.54 -27.19 -4.10
C ILE A 9 -3.84 -26.42 -4.37
N SER A 10 -3.69 -25.15 -4.76
CA SER A 10 -4.82 -24.29 -5.03
C SER A 10 -5.54 -24.65 -6.32
N THR A 11 -6.82 -24.29 -6.36
CA THR A 11 -7.67 -24.36 -7.54
C THR A 11 -8.03 -22.96 -8.02
N TRP A 12 -8.55 -22.87 -9.24
CA TRP A 12 -9.09 -21.63 -9.76
C TRP A 12 -10.17 -21.02 -8.85
N GLU A 13 -11.08 -21.84 -8.28
CA GLU A 13 -12.13 -21.33 -7.40
C GLU A 13 -11.57 -20.66 -6.14
N MET A 14 -10.48 -21.22 -5.59
CA MET A 14 -9.77 -20.59 -4.47
C MET A 14 -9.14 -19.26 -4.89
N ALA A 15 -8.52 -19.20 -6.06
CA ALA A 15 -7.93 -17.97 -6.57
C ALA A 15 -8.96 -16.87 -6.84
N LYS A 16 -10.11 -17.25 -7.39
CA LYS A 16 -11.24 -16.35 -7.62
C LYS A 16 -11.79 -15.77 -6.31
N GLN A 17 -11.91 -16.59 -5.27
CA GLN A 17 -12.33 -16.13 -3.94
C GLN A 17 -11.33 -15.16 -3.31
N SER A 18 -10.03 -15.34 -3.59
CA SER A 18 -8.97 -14.42 -3.17
C SER A 18 -8.88 -13.14 -4.01
N GLY A 19 -9.78 -12.94 -4.99
CA GLY A 19 -9.87 -11.71 -5.79
C GLY A 19 -8.91 -11.63 -6.98
N LEU A 20 -8.30 -12.76 -7.39
CA LEU A 20 -7.48 -12.81 -8.61
C LEU A 20 -8.36 -12.94 -9.86
N SER A 21 -7.95 -12.30 -10.95
CA SER A 21 -8.51 -12.57 -12.28
C SER A 21 -8.03 -13.92 -12.81
N ARG A 22 -8.71 -14.42 -13.84
CA ARG A 22 -8.34 -15.70 -14.47
C ARG A 22 -6.95 -15.61 -15.09
N GLU A 23 -6.67 -14.50 -15.77
CA GLU A 23 -5.40 -14.21 -16.42
C GLU A 23 -4.26 -14.08 -15.40
N GLU A 24 -4.52 -13.45 -14.24
CA GLU A 24 -3.56 -13.33 -13.15
C GLU A 24 -3.18 -14.70 -12.57
N TYR A 25 -4.17 -15.55 -12.33
CA TYR A 25 -3.96 -16.91 -11.83
C TYR A 25 -3.21 -17.80 -12.84
N GLU A 26 -3.58 -17.73 -14.12
CA GLU A 26 -2.90 -18.49 -15.18
C GLU A 26 -1.45 -18.03 -15.35
N THR A 27 -1.21 -16.71 -15.35
CA THR A 27 0.14 -16.14 -15.37
C THR A 27 0.97 -16.64 -14.19
N LEU A 28 0.37 -16.70 -13.00
CA LEU A 28 1.02 -17.22 -11.80
C LEU A 28 1.40 -18.70 -11.95
N CYS A 29 0.47 -19.53 -12.43
CA CYS A 29 0.72 -20.96 -12.66
C CYS A 29 1.85 -21.19 -13.67
N VAL A 30 1.89 -20.40 -14.75
CA VAL A 30 2.95 -20.44 -15.75
C VAL A 30 4.30 -20.04 -15.15
N LYS A 31 4.35 -18.95 -14.37
CA LYS A 31 5.58 -18.48 -13.72
C LYS A 31 6.13 -19.48 -12.70
N LEU A 32 5.26 -20.13 -11.94
CA LEU A 32 5.63 -21.16 -10.96
C LEU A 32 5.87 -22.54 -11.59
N ARG A 33 5.46 -22.74 -12.85
CA ARG A 33 5.45 -24.05 -13.57
C ARG A 33 4.63 -25.12 -12.86
N ARG A 34 3.67 -24.71 -12.03
CA ARG A 34 2.72 -25.53 -11.28
C ARG A 34 1.64 -24.63 -10.70
N ASN A 35 0.58 -25.23 -10.18
CA ASN A 35 -0.38 -24.50 -9.37
C ASN A 35 0.28 -24.06 -8.04
N PRO A 36 -0.01 -22.83 -7.55
CA PRO A 36 0.47 -22.40 -6.25
C PRO A 36 -0.18 -23.23 -5.14
N ASN A 37 0.51 -23.41 -4.01
CA ASN A 37 -0.14 -23.90 -2.80
C ASN A 37 -0.98 -22.79 -2.14
N TYR A 38 -1.69 -23.11 -1.06
CA TYR A 38 -2.55 -22.14 -0.36
C TYR A 38 -1.80 -20.90 0.14
N ALA A 39 -0.61 -21.07 0.72
CA ALA A 39 0.19 -19.97 1.26
C ALA A 39 0.70 -19.05 0.13
N GLU A 40 1.21 -19.64 -0.95
CA GLU A 40 1.64 -18.91 -2.14
C GLU A 40 0.48 -18.14 -2.77
N LEU A 41 -0.68 -18.78 -2.90
CA LEU A 41 -1.87 -18.12 -3.41
C LEU A 41 -2.23 -16.88 -2.57
N GLY A 42 -2.19 -17.00 -1.24
CA GLY A 42 -2.42 -15.88 -0.32
C GLY A 42 -1.44 -14.74 -0.58
N ILE A 43 -0.14 -15.02 -0.62
CA ILE A 43 0.91 -14.02 -0.88
C ILE A 43 0.66 -13.33 -2.24
N PHE A 44 0.46 -14.09 -3.31
CA PHE A 44 0.27 -13.51 -4.64
C PHE A 44 -1.02 -12.72 -4.77
N SER A 45 -2.10 -13.15 -4.10
CA SER A 45 -3.36 -12.40 -4.07
C SER A 45 -3.19 -11.01 -3.44
N SER A 46 -2.47 -10.90 -2.31
CA SER A 46 -2.15 -9.61 -1.71
C SER A 46 -1.26 -8.77 -2.63
N MET A 47 -0.20 -9.36 -3.19
CA MET A 47 0.75 -8.64 -4.04
C MET A 47 0.13 -8.13 -5.35
N TYR A 48 -0.85 -8.85 -5.91
CA TYR A 48 -1.52 -8.49 -7.17
C TYR A 48 -2.76 -7.61 -6.95
N SER A 49 -3.13 -7.34 -5.70
CA SER A 49 -4.18 -6.37 -5.37
C SER A 49 -3.87 -4.99 -5.96
N GLU A 50 -4.89 -4.17 -6.22
CA GLU A 50 -4.68 -2.79 -6.69
C GLU A 50 -3.85 -1.97 -5.68
N HIS A 51 -4.10 -2.20 -4.39
CA HIS A 51 -3.41 -1.51 -3.29
C HIS A 51 -1.89 -1.69 -3.33
N CYS A 52 -1.41 -2.90 -3.62
CA CYS A 52 0.04 -3.17 -3.69
C CYS A 52 0.63 -2.94 -5.08
N SER A 53 -0.09 -3.32 -6.14
CA SER A 53 0.46 -3.38 -7.50
C SER A 53 0.33 -2.08 -8.28
N TYR A 54 -0.61 -1.20 -7.90
CA TYR A 54 -0.98 0.00 -8.66
C TYR A 54 -1.31 -0.34 -10.14
N LYS A 55 -1.85 -1.54 -10.42
CA LYS A 55 -1.99 -2.05 -11.79
C LYS A 55 -2.84 -1.13 -12.69
N SER A 56 -3.84 -0.45 -12.15
CA SER A 56 -4.64 0.52 -12.91
C SER A 56 -3.95 1.88 -13.09
N SER A 57 -3.20 2.33 -12.09
CA SER A 57 -2.71 3.72 -11.97
C SER A 57 -1.25 3.91 -12.42
N ARG A 58 -0.41 2.87 -12.30
CA ARG A 58 1.04 2.92 -12.59
C ARG A 58 1.36 3.47 -13.98
N LYS A 59 0.54 3.17 -15.00
CA LYS A 59 0.73 3.68 -16.37
C LYS A 59 0.62 5.21 -16.46
N TYR A 60 -0.22 5.82 -15.62
CA TYR A 60 -0.40 7.27 -15.55
C TYR A 60 0.68 7.91 -14.68
N LEU A 61 1.01 7.31 -13.53
CA LEU A 61 2.01 7.82 -12.60
C LEU A 61 3.41 7.93 -13.23
N LYS A 62 3.75 7.03 -14.16
CA LYS A 62 5.01 7.07 -14.93
C LYS A 62 5.19 8.33 -15.78
N ARG A 63 4.12 9.10 -16.04
CA ARG A 63 4.17 10.33 -16.84
C ARG A 63 4.66 11.53 -16.03
N PHE A 64 4.71 11.44 -14.70
CA PHE A 64 5.16 12.56 -13.88
C PHE A 64 6.67 12.79 -14.01
N PRO A 65 7.13 14.05 -13.98
CA PRO A 65 8.55 14.36 -13.91
C PRO A 65 9.09 13.95 -12.53
N THR A 66 10.13 13.11 -12.52
CA THR A 66 10.73 12.56 -11.29
C THR A 66 12.19 12.95 -11.09
N LYS A 67 12.78 13.66 -12.05
CA LYS A 67 14.19 14.07 -12.01
C LYS A 67 14.30 15.57 -11.77
N GLY A 68 15.26 15.96 -10.93
CA GLY A 68 15.57 17.35 -10.66
C GLY A 68 16.88 17.48 -9.89
N LYS A 69 17.52 18.65 -9.95
CA LYS A 69 18.85 18.90 -9.35
C LYS A 69 18.90 18.62 -7.83
N ARG A 70 17.79 18.84 -7.13
CA ARG A 70 17.66 18.65 -5.68
C ARG A 70 17.04 17.31 -5.29
N VAL A 71 16.70 16.46 -6.27
CA VAL A 71 16.11 15.15 -5.98
C VAL A 71 17.24 14.20 -5.61
N LEU A 72 17.34 13.85 -4.33
CA LEU A 72 18.28 12.84 -3.85
C LEU A 72 17.69 11.44 -4.01
N GLN A 73 16.39 11.28 -3.72
CA GLN A 73 15.65 10.03 -3.92
C GLN A 73 14.27 10.33 -4.51
N GLY A 74 14.00 9.78 -5.70
CA GLY A 74 12.69 9.82 -6.36
C GLY A 74 11.82 8.59 -6.03
N PRO A 75 10.74 8.34 -6.80
CA PRO A 75 9.91 7.16 -6.61
C PRO A 75 10.70 5.85 -6.74
N GLY A 76 10.47 4.90 -5.83
CA GLY A 76 11.12 3.60 -5.79
C GLY A 76 11.38 3.08 -4.37
N GLU A 77 11.58 4.01 -3.44
CA GLU A 77 11.80 3.72 -2.01
C GLU A 77 10.58 4.15 -1.15
N ASN A 78 10.67 3.92 0.15
CA ASN A 78 9.61 4.22 1.11
C ASN A 78 9.30 5.71 1.23
N ALA A 79 10.18 6.64 0.86
CA ALA A 79 9.84 8.07 0.77
C ALA A 79 10.70 8.82 -0.25
N GLY A 80 10.23 9.97 -0.69
CA GLY A 80 11.02 10.89 -1.51
C GLY A 80 11.95 11.74 -0.65
N ILE A 81 13.15 12.03 -1.16
CA ILE A 81 14.15 12.84 -0.45
C ILE A 81 14.63 13.99 -1.34
N LEU A 82 14.59 15.21 -0.78
CA LEU A 82 15.11 16.42 -1.42
C LEU A 82 16.27 17.01 -0.62
N ASP A 83 17.29 17.47 -1.33
CA ASP A 83 18.35 18.32 -0.80
C ASP A 83 17.79 19.73 -0.54
N ILE A 84 17.96 20.21 0.70
CA ILE A 84 17.55 21.56 1.12
C ILE A 84 18.75 22.48 1.39
N GLY A 85 19.97 22.02 1.08
CA GLY A 85 21.22 22.76 1.23
C GLY A 85 21.88 22.58 2.60
N HIS A 86 23.10 23.11 2.73
CA HIS A 86 23.87 23.10 3.98
C HIS A 86 24.09 21.69 4.58
N GLY A 87 24.14 20.66 3.73
CA GLY A 87 24.28 19.27 4.15
C GLY A 87 23.01 18.64 4.72
N TRP A 88 21.85 19.30 4.59
CA TRP A 88 20.56 18.79 5.06
C TRP A 88 19.69 18.29 3.91
N ALA A 89 18.89 17.27 4.24
CA ALA A 89 17.88 16.73 3.35
C ALA A 89 16.55 16.56 4.09
N VAL A 90 15.45 16.59 3.34
CA VAL A 90 14.10 16.34 3.85
C VAL A 90 13.53 15.10 3.17
N ALA A 91 13.13 14.13 3.98
CA ALA A 91 12.33 12.99 3.55
C ALA A 91 10.85 13.29 3.78
N PHE A 92 10.01 13.01 2.79
CA PHE A 92 8.56 13.14 2.91
C PHE A 92 7.82 12.13 2.04
N LYS A 93 6.64 11.74 2.51
CA LYS A 93 5.68 10.89 1.80
C LYS A 93 4.27 11.26 2.26
N MET A 94 3.29 10.88 1.47
CA MET A 94 1.88 10.92 1.83
C MET A 94 1.29 9.53 1.67
N GLU A 95 0.47 9.12 2.62
CA GLU A 95 -0.32 7.88 2.58
C GLU A 95 -1.80 8.17 2.83
N SER A 96 -2.65 7.18 2.58
CA SER A 96 -4.08 7.25 2.88
C SER A 96 -4.51 6.00 3.62
N HIS A 97 -5.43 6.12 4.57
CA HIS A 97 -5.92 5.01 5.36
C HIS A 97 -7.46 4.94 5.35
N ASN A 98 -8.03 5.19 4.17
CA ASN A 98 -9.45 5.50 3.97
C ASN A 98 -10.40 4.38 4.42
N HIS A 99 -10.20 3.16 3.91
CA HIS A 99 -11.13 2.05 4.17
C HIS A 99 -11.13 1.65 5.66
N PRO A 100 -9.98 1.50 6.35
CA PRO A 100 -10.02 1.21 7.78
C PRO A 100 -10.58 2.37 8.60
N SER A 101 -10.26 3.63 8.27
CA SER A 101 -10.83 4.80 8.95
C SER A 101 -12.34 4.96 8.75
N PHE A 102 -12.91 4.39 7.68
CA PHE A 102 -14.36 4.31 7.51
C PHE A 102 -15.01 3.30 8.48
N ILE A 103 -14.33 2.19 8.78
CA ILE A 103 -14.84 1.13 9.66
C ILE A 103 -14.63 1.48 11.13
N GLU A 104 -13.43 1.92 11.47
CA GLU A 104 -13.02 2.34 12.81
C GLU A 104 -12.14 3.61 12.65
N PRO A 105 -12.71 4.80 12.91
CA PRO A 105 -12.03 6.07 12.62
C PRO A 105 -10.76 6.28 13.44
N TYR A 106 -10.81 6.01 14.75
CA TYR A 106 -9.74 6.36 15.68
C TYR A 106 -8.48 5.52 15.43
N GLN A 107 -8.64 4.19 15.46
CA GLN A 107 -7.60 3.22 15.16
C GLN A 107 -7.18 3.27 13.70
N GLY A 108 -8.13 3.45 12.76
CA GLY A 108 -7.81 3.60 11.35
C GLY A 108 -6.89 4.80 11.08
N ALA A 109 -7.18 5.95 11.69
CA ALA A 109 -6.31 7.12 11.60
C ALA A 109 -4.96 6.88 12.30
N ALA A 110 -4.98 6.33 13.53
CA ALA A 110 -3.77 6.08 14.31
C ALA A 110 -2.80 5.12 13.60
N THR A 111 -3.30 4.04 12.98
CA THR A 111 -2.46 3.11 12.21
C THR A 111 -1.92 3.75 10.93
N GLY A 112 -2.69 4.65 10.31
CA GLY A 112 -2.23 5.47 9.19
C GLY A 112 -1.05 6.37 9.58
N VAL A 113 -1.15 7.07 10.71
CA VAL A 113 -0.03 7.86 11.28
C VAL A 113 1.18 6.97 11.59
N GLY A 114 0.95 5.80 12.19
CA GLY A 114 2.02 4.84 12.45
C GLY A 114 2.71 4.34 11.18
N GLY A 115 1.97 4.14 10.09
CA GLY A 115 2.50 3.75 8.77
C GLY A 115 3.47 4.77 8.21
N ILE A 116 3.00 6.01 8.03
CA ILE A 116 3.83 7.07 7.44
C ILE A 116 5.07 7.38 8.29
N LEU A 117 4.98 7.31 9.62
CA LEU A 117 6.14 7.49 10.49
C LEU A 117 7.21 6.42 10.26
N ARG A 118 6.82 5.16 10.03
CA ARG A 118 7.77 4.07 9.72
C ARG A 118 8.43 4.28 8.37
N ASP A 119 7.70 4.74 7.37
CA ASP A 119 8.30 5.03 6.05
C ASP A 119 9.44 6.03 6.18
N ILE A 120 9.20 7.17 6.85
CA ILE A 120 10.22 8.20 7.07
C ILE A 120 11.39 7.66 7.90
N PHE A 121 11.10 6.91 8.96
CA PHE A 121 12.13 6.30 9.81
C PHE A 121 13.04 5.35 9.03
N THR A 122 12.48 4.52 8.13
CA THR A 122 13.27 3.58 7.32
C THR A 122 14.19 4.27 6.30
N MET A 123 13.95 5.54 5.97
CA MET A 123 14.87 6.35 5.16
C MET A 123 16.07 6.90 5.96
N GLY A 124 16.16 6.61 7.27
CA GLY A 124 17.18 7.18 8.16
C GLY A 124 16.90 8.62 8.57
N ALA A 125 15.70 9.15 8.29
CA ALA A 125 15.29 10.50 8.67
C ALA A 125 14.53 10.52 10.00
N ARG A 126 14.72 11.58 10.79
CA ARG A 126 13.94 11.82 12.01
C ARG A 126 12.62 12.51 11.65
N PRO A 127 11.44 11.96 11.97
CA PRO A 127 10.18 12.68 11.81
C PRO A 127 10.16 13.96 12.66
N ILE A 128 9.82 15.10 12.05
CA ILE A 128 9.77 16.41 12.71
C ILE A 128 8.42 17.12 12.58
N ALA A 129 7.57 16.67 11.66
CA ALA A 129 6.25 17.24 11.41
C ALA A 129 5.32 16.17 10.85
N LEU A 130 4.02 16.34 11.11
CA LEU A 130 2.93 15.55 10.54
C LEU A 130 1.86 16.50 10.00
N MET A 131 1.20 16.10 8.92
CA MET A 131 0.10 16.83 8.31
C MET A 131 -1.00 15.84 7.95
N ASP A 132 -2.24 16.20 8.22
CA ASP A 132 -3.44 15.45 7.88
C ASP A 132 -4.22 16.12 6.75
N SER A 133 -4.85 15.29 5.92
CA SER A 133 -5.76 15.72 4.84
C SER A 133 -7.06 14.94 4.99
N LEU A 134 -8.02 15.56 5.68
CA LEU A 134 -9.27 14.93 6.08
C LEU A 134 -10.43 15.40 5.20
N CYS A 135 -11.19 14.44 4.67
CA CYS A 135 -12.38 14.68 3.87
C CYS A 135 -13.55 13.89 4.45
N PHE A 136 -14.53 14.60 5.02
CA PHE A 136 -15.75 14.01 5.59
C PHE A 136 -16.99 14.43 4.79
N GLY A 137 -18.14 13.82 5.14
CA GLY A 137 -19.44 14.28 4.66
C GLY A 137 -19.86 15.63 5.27
N GLU A 138 -21.13 16.00 5.09
CA GLU A 138 -21.66 17.26 5.63
C GLU A 138 -21.44 17.39 7.13
N ALA A 139 -20.99 18.56 7.59
CA ALA A 139 -20.74 18.84 9.00
C ALA A 139 -22.00 18.70 9.88
N LYS A 140 -23.19 18.93 9.31
CA LYS A 140 -24.48 18.79 10.00
C LYS A 140 -24.97 17.34 10.10
N ASN A 141 -24.35 16.40 9.40
CA ASN A 141 -24.74 15.01 9.50
C ASN A 141 -24.45 14.51 10.93
N PRO A 142 -25.41 13.87 11.62
CA PRO A 142 -25.22 13.39 13.00
C PRO A 142 -24.01 12.48 13.21
N LYS A 143 -23.56 11.76 12.16
CA LYS A 143 -22.37 10.91 12.23
C LYS A 143 -21.06 11.68 12.13
N THR A 144 -21.01 12.82 11.45
CA THR A 144 -19.75 13.53 11.18
C THR A 144 -19.00 13.93 12.46
N PRO A 145 -19.66 14.49 13.50
CA PRO A 145 -18.98 14.85 14.75
C PRO A 145 -18.33 13.67 15.49
N SER A 146 -18.78 12.43 15.28
CA SER A 146 -18.19 11.24 15.91
C SER A 146 -17.02 10.64 15.14
N LEU A 147 -16.67 11.19 13.97
CA LEU A 147 -15.55 10.72 13.13
C LEU A 147 -14.26 11.51 13.39
N VAL A 148 -14.31 12.56 14.21
CA VAL A 148 -13.23 13.51 14.48
C VAL A 148 -12.79 13.41 15.93
#